data_AF-A0A353RE01-F1
#
_entry.id   AF-A0A353RE01-F1
#
_cell.length_a   1.000
_cell.length_b   1.000
_cell.length_c   1.000
_cell.angle_alpha   90.00
_cell.angle_beta   90.00
_cell.angle_gamma   90.00
#
_symmetry.space_group_name_H-M   'P 1'
#
loop_
_entity.id
_entity.type
_entity.pdbx_description
1 polymer ?
#
loop_
_entity_poly.entity_id
_entity_poly.type
_entity_poly.pdbx_seq_one_letter_code
_entity_poly.pdbx_strand_id
1 'polypeptide(L)'
;MEARGLAYTCHVTQFPGQASEFSADEAGREGPVRIYSVGGDGTLREVAAGAIGRENAEVGAFPCGTGNDYIKTFGREEDFLSPEKQLAARSRTVDTIRSDSGVSVNLCTVGMDARVSMLVSRIKRIPFLSGPVAYDLAMIRTLFGKIGENLKIVIDSIRS
;
A
#
# COMPACT_ATOMS: atom_id res chain seq x y z
N MET A 1 -1.47 -13.39 19.49
CA MET A 1 -0.17 -13.99 19.15
C MET A 1 0.44 -14.67 20.38
N GLU A 2 0.73 -13.90 21.45
CA GLU A 2 1.21 -14.43 22.75
C GLU A 2 0.28 -15.48 23.39
N ALA A 3 -1.04 -15.24 23.39
CA ALA A 3 -2.04 -16.16 23.96
C ALA A 3 -2.12 -17.54 23.26
N ARG A 4 -1.45 -17.72 22.11
CA ARG A 4 -1.38 -19.00 21.39
C ARG A 4 0.02 -19.62 21.36
N GLY A 5 0.99 -19.05 22.08
CA GLY A 5 2.37 -19.55 22.12
C GLY A 5 3.11 -19.48 20.78
N LEU A 6 2.67 -18.61 19.86
CA LEU A 6 3.32 -18.42 18.58
C LEU A 6 4.57 -17.55 18.76
N ALA A 7 5.70 -17.98 18.23
CA ALA A 7 6.88 -17.13 18.11
C ALA A 7 6.60 -16.02 17.10
N TYR A 8 6.75 -14.76 17.52
CA TYR A 8 6.61 -13.61 16.63
C TYR A 8 7.68 -12.57 16.95
N THR A 9 7.92 -11.70 15.98
CA THR A 9 8.74 -10.50 16.14
C THR A 9 7.92 -9.32 15.69
N CYS A 10 8.06 -8.19 16.38
CA CYS A 10 7.37 -6.95 16.06
C CYS A 10 8.40 -5.91 15.66
N HIS A 11 8.23 -5.34 14.47
CA HIS A 11 9.09 -4.29 13.93
C HIS A 11 8.28 -2.99 13.83
N VAL A 12 8.78 -1.91 14.41
CA VAL A 12 8.14 -0.59 14.34
C VAL A 12 8.91 0.28 13.35
N THR A 13 8.27 0.62 12.24
CA THR A 13 8.87 1.46 11.19
C THR A 13 9.01 2.91 11.64
N GLN A 14 10.14 3.52 11.32
CA GLN A 14 10.52 4.90 11.65
C GLN A 14 10.45 5.83 10.42
N PHE A 15 10.56 5.28 9.21
CA PHE A 15 10.54 6.05 7.96
C PHE A 15 9.97 5.25 6.78
N PRO A 16 9.52 5.92 5.70
CA PRO A 16 9.00 5.25 4.51
C PRO A 16 10.03 4.32 3.86
N GLY A 17 9.59 3.13 3.46
CA GLY A 17 10.41 2.08 2.85
C GLY A 17 10.91 1.03 3.84
N GLN A 18 10.95 1.35 5.14
CA GLN A 18 11.52 0.45 6.14
C GLN A 18 10.68 -0.82 6.33
N ALA A 19 9.35 -0.78 6.11
CA ALA A 19 8.54 -2.00 6.19
C ALA A 19 8.93 -2.99 5.07
N SER A 20 9.38 -2.48 3.93
CA SER A 20 9.86 -3.27 2.81
C SER A 20 11.18 -3.98 3.14
N GLU A 21 12.11 -3.27 3.79
CA GLU A 21 13.38 -3.83 4.26
C GLU A 21 13.14 -4.96 5.26
N PHE A 22 12.36 -4.73 6.31
CA PHE A 22 12.02 -5.77 7.29
C PHE A 22 11.32 -6.96 6.64
N SER A 23 10.39 -6.71 5.72
CA SER A 23 9.69 -7.79 5.04
C SER A 23 10.63 -8.62 4.15
N ALA A 24 11.57 -7.97 3.46
CA ALA A 24 12.56 -8.66 2.64
C ALA A 24 13.52 -9.50 3.48
N ASP A 25 13.96 -8.97 4.63
CA ASP A 25 14.83 -9.67 5.57
C ASP A 25 14.15 -10.91 6.16
N GLU A 26 12.91 -10.79 6.61
CA GLU A 26 12.16 -11.94 7.16
C GLU A 26 11.82 -12.97 6.08
N ALA A 27 11.41 -12.52 4.89
CA ALA A 27 11.11 -13.41 3.76
C ALA A 27 12.37 -14.08 3.18
N GLY A 28 13.56 -13.50 3.39
CA GLY A 28 14.84 -14.06 2.97
C GLY A 28 15.37 -15.18 3.87
N ARG A 29 14.74 -15.41 5.02
CA ARG A 29 15.12 -16.50 5.94
C ARG A 29 14.57 -17.84 5.46
N GLU A 30 15.19 -18.92 5.95
CA GLU A 30 14.70 -20.27 5.69
C GLU A 30 13.39 -20.54 6.43
N GLY A 31 12.49 -21.24 5.75
CA GLY A 31 11.21 -21.69 6.30
C GLY A 31 10.03 -20.75 6.00
N PRO A 32 8.80 -21.22 6.26
CA PRO A 32 7.60 -20.42 6.04
C PRO A 32 7.53 -19.24 7.01
N VAL A 33 7.15 -18.08 6.49
CA VAL A 33 6.94 -16.87 7.28
C VAL A 33 5.62 -16.22 6.91
N ARG A 34 4.92 -15.68 7.91
CA ARG A 34 3.73 -14.87 7.70
C ARG A 34 3.96 -13.49 8.27
N ILE A 35 3.88 -12.49 7.39
CA ILE A 35 4.21 -11.10 7.68
C ILE A 35 2.91 -10.32 7.70
N TYR A 36 2.64 -9.65 8.81
CA TYR A 36 1.41 -8.90 8.99
C TYR A 36 1.70 -7.39 8.98
N SER A 37 1.20 -6.69 7.97
CA SER A 37 1.26 -5.22 7.96
C SER A 37 0.21 -4.66 8.91
N VAL A 38 0.60 -3.81 9.86
CA VAL A 38 -0.33 -3.09 10.74
C VAL A 38 -0.28 -1.61 10.37
N GLY A 39 -1.27 -1.12 9.63
CA GLY A 39 -1.22 0.23 9.07
C GLY A 39 -2.22 0.47 7.96
N GLY A 40 -1.93 1.45 7.10
CA GLY A 40 -2.72 1.74 5.91
C GLY A 40 -2.18 1.07 4.64
N ASP A 41 -2.72 1.45 3.49
CA ASP A 41 -2.33 0.88 2.18
C ASP A 41 -0.83 1.06 1.87
N GLY A 42 -0.21 2.14 2.34
CA GLY A 42 1.22 2.37 2.19
C GLY A 42 2.06 1.30 2.90
N THR A 43 1.69 0.94 4.13
CA THR A 43 2.39 -0.11 4.89
C THR A 43 2.19 -1.47 4.25
N LEU A 44 0.97 -1.80 3.83
CA LEU A 44 0.68 -3.04 3.11
C LEU A 44 1.49 -3.12 1.81
N ARG A 45 1.55 -2.03 1.04
CA ARG A 45 2.35 -1.93 -0.19
C ARG A 45 3.83 -2.20 0.07
N GLU A 46 4.40 -1.59 1.11
CA GLU A 46 5.83 -1.76 1.44
C GLU A 46 6.12 -3.21 1.85
N VAL A 47 5.31 -3.80 2.73
CA VAL A 47 5.45 -5.21 3.12
C VAL A 47 5.32 -6.13 1.90
N ALA A 48 4.28 -5.94 1.08
CA ALA A 48 4.09 -6.73 -0.13
C ALA A 48 5.32 -6.62 -1.06
N ALA A 49 5.89 -5.43 -1.24
CA ALA A 49 7.05 -5.25 -2.10
C ALA A 49 8.29 -6.02 -1.62
N GLY A 50 8.50 -6.16 -0.30
CA GLY A 50 9.60 -6.96 0.26
C GLY A 50 9.37 -8.48 0.13
N ALA A 51 8.12 -8.92 0.09
CA ALA A 51 7.75 -10.34 -0.04
C ALA A 51 7.60 -10.84 -1.49
N ILE A 52 7.63 -9.96 -2.50
CA ILE A 52 7.44 -10.37 -3.90
C ILE A 52 8.49 -11.39 -4.34
N GLY A 53 8.02 -12.46 -4.97
CA GLY A 53 8.87 -13.55 -5.48
C GLY A 53 9.36 -14.51 -4.40
N ARG A 54 8.88 -14.40 -3.16
CA ARG A 54 9.23 -15.28 -2.03
C ARG A 54 8.09 -16.27 -1.78
N GLU A 55 8.24 -17.50 -2.25
CA GLU A 55 7.21 -18.54 -2.14
C GLU A 55 6.95 -18.97 -0.68
N ASN A 56 7.90 -18.72 0.22
CA ASN A 56 7.78 -19.02 1.64
C ASN A 56 7.08 -17.91 2.44
N ALA A 57 6.79 -16.76 1.84
CA ALA A 57 6.26 -15.60 2.54
C ALA A 57 4.77 -15.37 2.22
N GLU A 58 3.96 -15.31 3.28
CA GLU A 58 2.56 -14.93 3.20
C GLU A 58 2.35 -13.54 3.82
N VAL A 59 1.57 -12.68 3.17
CA VAL A 59 1.28 -11.33 3.67
C VAL A 59 -0.17 -11.23 4.16
N GLY A 60 -0.34 -10.80 5.40
CA GLY A 60 -1.62 -10.40 5.98
C GLY A 60 -1.65 -8.91 6.30
N ALA A 61 -2.85 -8.36 6.52
CA ALA A 61 -3.02 -6.93 6.74
C ALA A 61 -4.00 -6.64 7.89
N PHE A 62 -3.60 -5.81 8.83
CA PHE A 62 -4.46 -5.20 9.83
C PHE A 62 -4.73 -3.74 9.43
N PRO A 63 -5.97 -3.41 9.02
CA PRO A 63 -6.34 -2.07 8.60
C PRO A 63 -6.32 -1.12 9.80
N CYS A 64 -5.32 -0.24 9.86
CA CYS A 64 -5.25 0.84 10.83
C CYS A 64 -5.14 2.22 10.16
N GLY A 65 -5.17 2.26 8.82
CA GLY A 65 -5.19 3.49 8.03
C GLY A 65 -6.60 4.02 7.78
N THR A 66 -6.69 5.16 7.11
CA THR A 66 -7.96 5.81 6.72
C THR A 66 -8.50 5.37 5.36
N GLY A 67 -7.62 4.92 4.45
CA GLY A 67 -7.96 4.44 3.10
C GLY A 67 -8.39 2.97 3.11
N ASN A 68 -7.45 2.07 3.43
CA ASN A 68 -7.61 0.61 3.47
C ASN A 68 -8.32 0.06 2.22
N ASP A 69 -7.99 0.64 1.06
CA ASP A 69 -8.66 0.39 -0.22
C ASP A 69 -8.53 -1.08 -0.63
N TYR A 70 -7.40 -1.72 -0.33
CA TYR A 70 -7.21 -3.15 -0.59
C TYR A 70 -8.27 -3.98 0.17
N ILE A 71 -8.46 -3.70 1.45
CA ILE A 71 -9.35 -4.48 2.31
C ILE A 71 -10.81 -4.24 1.92
N LYS A 72 -11.18 -2.98 1.60
CA LYS A 72 -12.51 -2.64 1.08
C LYS A 72 -12.85 -3.34 -0.24
N THR A 73 -11.83 -3.68 -1.03
CA THR A 73 -12.00 -4.36 -2.32
C THR A 73 -12.11 -5.88 -2.15
N PHE A 74 -11.28 -6.48 -1.30
CA PHE A 74 -11.10 -7.93 -1.25
C PHE A 74 -11.72 -8.64 -0.03
N GLY A 75 -12.32 -7.90 0.92
CA GLY A 75 -13.05 -8.53 2.02
C GLY A 75 -13.76 -7.55 2.95
N ARG A 76 -13.99 -7.99 4.18
CA ARG A 76 -14.66 -7.20 5.22
C ARG A 76 -13.64 -6.78 6.26
N GLU A 77 -13.63 -5.51 6.63
CA GLU A 77 -12.68 -4.95 7.61
C GLU A 77 -12.68 -5.73 8.94
N GLU A 78 -13.86 -6.14 9.40
CA GLU A 78 -14.07 -6.97 10.60
C GLU A 78 -13.28 -8.29 10.57
N ASP A 79 -13.16 -8.91 9.39
CA ASP A 79 -12.42 -10.16 9.22
C ASP A 79 -10.92 -9.90 9.33
N PHE A 80 -10.46 -8.79 8.78
CA PHE A 80 -9.04 -8.43 8.78
C PHE A 80 -8.56 -7.92 10.14
N LEU A 81 -9.44 -7.29 10.92
CA LEU A 81 -9.15 -6.85 12.29
C LEU A 81 -9.11 -8.01 13.29
N SER A 82 -9.67 -9.18 12.96
CA SER A 82 -9.66 -10.35 13.84
C SER A 82 -8.34 -11.12 13.70
N PRO A 83 -7.49 -11.14 14.76
CA PRO A 83 -6.23 -11.90 14.70
C PRO A 83 -6.47 -13.40 14.51
N GLU A 84 -7.58 -13.93 15.04
CA GLU A 84 -7.95 -15.34 14.90
C GLU A 84 -8.27 -15.69 13.46
N LYS A 85 -9.08 -14.87 12.78
CA LYS A 85 -9.40 -15.06 11.35
C LYS A 85 -8.16 -14.90 10.48
N GLN A 86 -7.32 -13.91 10.76
CA GLN A 86 -6.03 -13.70 10.08
C GLN A 86 -5.06 -14.89 10.24
N LEU A 87 -5.04 -15.53 11.41
CA LEU A 87 -4.20 -16.70 11.65
C LEU A 87 -4.77 -17.97 11.01
N ALA A 88 -6.09 -18.13 11.00
CA ALA A 88 -6.77 -19.26 10.37
C ALA A 88 -6.92 -19.12 8.84
N ALA A 89 -6.66 -17.93 8.30
CA ALA A 89 -6.80 -17.64 6.88
C ALA A 89 -5.84 -18.47 6.03
N ARG A 90 -6.32 -18.85 4.84
CA ARG A 90 -5.52 -19.46 3.78
C ARG A 90 -5.04 -18.37 2.82
N SER A 91 -3.74 -18.34 2.57
CA SER A 91 -3.13 -17.44 1.59
C SER A 91 -3.55 -17.79 0.16
N ARG A 92 -3.50 -16.79 -0.72
CA ARG A 92 -3.68 -16.92 -2.17
C ARG A 92 -2.61 -16.09 -2.86
N THR A 93 -2.13 -16.57 -4.00
CA THR A 93 -1.29 -15.78 -4.89
C THR A 93 -2.11 -14.63 -5.46
N VAL A 94 -1.53 -13.43 -5.46
CA VAL A 94 -2.15 -12.21 -5.97
C VAL A 94 -1.18 -11.55 -6.93
N ASP A 95 -1.70 -11.06 -8.06
CA ASP A 95 -0.90 -10.32 -9.03
C ASP A 95 -0.57 -8.92 -8.51
N THR A 96 0.57 -8.39 -8.93
CA THR A 96 1.00 -7.04 -8.58
C THR A 96 1.18 -6.18 -9.82
N ILE A 97 0.92 -4.88 -9.67
CA ILE A 97 1.21 -3.91 -10.71
C ILE A 97 2.59 -3.34 -10.45
N ARG A 98 3.50 -3.44 -11.42
CA ARG A 98 4.85 -2.87 -11.34
C ARG A 98 4.97 -1.67 -12.27
N SER A 99 5.49 -0.57 -11.74
CA SER A 99 5.86 0.63 -12.48
C SER A 99 7.25 1.12 -12.05
N ASP A 100 7.76 2.15 -12.73
CA ASP A 100 9.01 2.82 -12.35
C ASP A 100 8.93 3.49 -10.97
N SER A 101 7.72 3.75 -10.46
CA SER A 101 7.49 4.28 -9.11
C SER A 101 7.33 3.21 -8.04
N GLY A 102 7.44 1.93 -8.41
CA GLY A 102 7.41 0.77 -7.53
C GLY A 102 6.22 -0.14 -7.77
N VAL A 103 5.85 -0.91 -6.74
CA VAL A 103 4.78 -1.92 -6.83
C VAL A 103 3.48 -1.37 -6.25
N SER A 104 2.34 -1.74 -6.83
CA SER A 104 1.01 -1.59 -6.22
C SER A 104 0.31 -2.95 -6.13
N VAL A 105 -0.46 -3.13 -5.05
CA VAL A 105 -1.22 -4.35 -4.75
C VAL A 105 -2.69 -4.28 -5.18
N ASN A 106 -3.18 -3.11 -5.59
CA ASN A 106 -4.59 -2.93 -5.95
C ASN A 106 -4.77 -2.02 -7.16
N LEU A 107 -4.25 -0.80 -7.07
CA LEU A 107 -4.56 0.26 -8.02
C LEU A 107 -3.33 1.06 -8.42
N CYS A 108 -3.21 1.36 -9.71
CA CYS A 108 -2.26 2.33 -10.24
C CYS A 108 -3.04 3.38 -11.04
N THR A 109 -2.97 4.64 -10.63
CA THR A 109 -3.64 5.75 -11.32
C THR A 109 -2.62 6.66 -12.00
N VAL A 110 -2.95 7.11 -13.21
CA VAL A 110 -2.17 8.07 -13.99
C VAL A 110 -3.07 9.23 -14.40
N GLY A 111 -2.53 10.44 -14.50
CA GLY A 111 -3.28 11.64 -14.91
C GLY A 111 -3.67 12.55 -13.74
N MET A 112 -4.81 13.22 -13.87
CA MET A 112 -5.19 14.33 -12.98
C MET A 112 -5.40 13.90 -11.53
N ASP A 113 -6.05 12.75 -11.28
CA ASP A 113 -6.25 12.23 -9.91
C ASP A 113 -4.94 11.94 -9.19
N ALA A 114 -3.95 11.38 -9.90
CA ALA A 114 -2.61 11.17 -9.35
C ALA A 114 -1.93 12.51 -9.01
N ARG A 115 -2.08 13.53 -9.88
CA ARG A 115 -1.57 14.89 -9.61
C ARG A 115 -2.24 15.55 -8.41
N VAL A 116 -3.56 15.49 -8.30
CA VAL A 116 -4.30 16.05 -7.16
C VAL A 116 -3.86 15.36 -5.87
N SER A 117 -3.81 14.03 -5.85
CA SER A 117 -3.38 13.27 -4.67
C SER A 117 -1.94 13.61 -4.27
N MET A 118 -1.01 13.71 -5.23
CA MET A 118 0.37 14.15 -4.98
C MET A 118 0.46 15.60 -4.48
N LEU A 119 -0.32 16.52 -5.05
CA LEU A 119 -0.33 17.92 -4.66
C LEU A 119 -0.91 18.10 -3.26
N VAL A 120 -2.03 17.44 -2.94
CA VAL A 120 -2.61 17.41 -1.59
C VAL A 120 -1.61 16.84 -0.58
N SER A 121 -0.92 15.75 -0.93
CA SER A 121 0.12 15.15 -0.08
C SER A 121 1.31 16.09 0.15
N ARG A 122 1.71 16.88 -0.86
CA ARG A 122 2.75 17.92 -0.73
C ARG A 122 2.28 19.10 0.10
N ILE A 123 1.05 19.58 -0.10
CA ILE A 123 0.52 20.74 0.62
C ILE A 123 0.33 20.42 2.11
N LYS A 124 -0.08 19.20 2.46
CA LYS A 124 -0.13 18.72 3.85
C LYS A 124 1.23 18.74 4.57
N ARG A 125 2.36 18.84 3.86
CA ARG A 125 3.71 18.97 4.43
C ARG A 125 4.12 20.42 4.68
N ILE A 126 3.33 21.41 4.26
CA ILE A 126 3.62 22.83 4.49
C ILE A 126 3.09 23.20 5.88
N PRO A 127 3.95 23.63 6.82
CA PRO A 127 3.49 24.14 8.11
C PRO A 127 2.57 25.36 7.90
N PHE A 128 1.51 25.48 8.69
CA PHE A 128 0.44 26.50 8.62
C PHE A 128 -0.67 26.32 7.55
N LEU A 129 -0.55 25.35 6.64
CA LEU A 129 -1.62 25.00 5.67
C LEU A 129 -2.21 23.62 5.99
N SER A 130 -3.03 23.57 7.04
CA SER A 130 -3.75 22.37 7.44
C SER A 130 -5.27 22.59 7.36
N GLY A 131 -6.00 21.64 6.77
CA GLY A 131 -7.47 21.62 6.78
C GLY A 131 -8.12 21.81 5.39
N PRO A 132 -9.44 22.10 5.35
CA PRO A 132 -10.24 22.17 4.11
C PRO A 132 -9.68 23.14 3.06
N VAL A 133 -9.14 24.28 3.50
CA VAL A 133 -8.57 25.33 2.63
C VAL A 133 -7.38 24.85 1.80
N ALA A 134 -6.56 23.95 2.34
CA ALA A 134 -5.45 23.32 1.61
C ALA A 134 -5.97 22.41 0.48
N TYR A 135 -7.12 21.76 0.70
CA TYR A 135 -7.77 20.90 -0.28
C TYR A 135 -8.39 21.73 -1.40
N ASP A 136 -9.12 22.78 -1.05
CA ASP A 136 -9.74 23.70 -2.02
C ASP A 136 -8.70 24.39 -2.90
N LEU A 137 -7.58 24.85 -2.32
CA LEU A 137 -6.51 25.48 -3.07
C LEU A 137 -5.79 24.48 -4.00
N ALA A 138 -5.58 23.24 -3.56
CA ALA A 138 -5.01 22.18 -4.40
C ALA A 138 -5.92 21.87 -5.60
N MET A 139 -7.22 21.79 -5.36
CA MET A 139 -8.24 21.53 -6.38
C MET A 139 -8.29 22.66 -7.41
N ILE A 140 -8.41 23.91 -6.94
CA ILE A 140 -8.43 25.12 -7.77
C ILE A 140 -7.15 25.22 -8.62
N ARG A 141 -5.98 25.02 -8.01
CA ARG A 141 -4.70 25.04 -8.74
C ARG A 141 -4.60 23.94 -9.79
N THR A 142 -5.18 22.77 -9.53
CA THR A 142 -5.20 21.66 -10.48
C THR A 142 -6.14 21.95 -11.66
N LEU A 143 -7.29 22.58 -11.40
CA LEU A 143 -8.24 23.02 -12.43
C LEU A 143 -7.70 24.13 -13.34
N PHE A 144 -6.84 25.02 -12.82
CA PHE A 144 -6.15 26.04 -13.61
C PHE A 144 -4.89 25.54 -14.35
N GLY A 145 -4.52 24.26 -14.18
CA GLY A 145 -3.46 23.61 -14.96
C GLY A 145 -3.97 23.05 -16.29
N LYS A 146 -3.07 22.58 -17.17
CA LYS A 146 -3.47 21.82 -18.37
C LYS A 146 -4.25 20.57 -17.94
N ILE A 147 -5.53 20.50 -18.33
CA ILE A 147 -6.45 19.42 -17.98
C ILE A 147 -6.14 18.12 -18.72
N GLY A 148 -5.38 18.20 -19.82
CA GLY A 148 -4.97 17.06 -20.63
C GLY A 148 -3.45 16.93 -20.75
N GLU A 149 -2.98 15.70 -20.63
CA GLU A 149 -1.64 15.29 -21.04
C GLU A 149 -1.79 14.33 -22.22
N ASN A 150 -0.97 14.47 -23.25
CA ASN A 150 -0.93 13.48 -24.33
C ASN A 150 -0.22 12.23 -23.80
N LEU A 151 -1.01 11.22 -23.43
CA LEU A 151 -0.50 9.93 -23.00
C LEU A 151 -0.37 9.03 -24.22
N LYS A 152 0.80 8.40 -24.38
CA LYS A 152 0.98 7.29 -25.30
C LYS A 152 0.78 6.00 -24.54
N ILE A 153 -0.24 5.23 -24.89
CA ILE A 153 -0.56 3.99 -24.21
C ILE A 153 -0.12 2.82 -25.10
N VAL A 154 0.65 1.90 -24.51
CA VAL A 154 1.08 0.68 -25.18
C VAL A 154 0.60 -0.49 -24.35
N ILE A 155 -0.27 -1.32 -24.92
CA ILE A 155 -0.81 -2.54 -24.29
C ILE A 155 -0.35 -3.71 -25.14
N ASP A 156 0.39 -4.66 -24.56
CA ASP A 156 0.85 -5.87 -25.25
C ASP A 156 1.52 -5.61 -26.60
N SER A 157 2.34 -4.55 -26.66
CA SER A 157 3.01 -4.04 -27.86
C SER A 157 2.11 -3.39 -28.93
N ILE A 158 0.80 -3.31 -28.70
CA ILE A 158 -0.15 -2.57 -29.53
C ILE A 158 -0.18 -1.11 -29.07
N ARG A 159 -0.03 -0.18 -30.02
CA ARG A 159 0.01 1.27 -29.75
C ARG A 159 -1.36 1.90 -30.00
N SER A 160 -1.82 2.73 -29.07
CA SER A 160 -2.97 3.64 -29.25
C SER A 160 -2.65 5.05 -28.76
#